data_AF-A0A2E1A8M0-F1
#
_entry.id   AF-A0A2E1A8M0-F1
#
_cell.length_a   1.000
_cell.length_b   1.000
_cell.length_c   1.000
_cell.angle_alpha   90.00
_cell.angle_beta   90.00
_cell.angle_gamma   90.00
#
_symmetry.space_group_name_H-M   'P 1'
#
loop_
_entity.id
_entity.type
_entity.pdbx_description
1 polymer ?
#
loop_
_entity_poly.entity_id
_entity_poly.type
_entity_poly.pdbx_seq_one_letter_code
_entity_poly.pdbx_strand_id
1 'polypeptide(L)'
;MQQTQNYYEVLQVDQTAGMNEIEEAYRREYNKWSKLINHHDPDMQDSARKNLRLIEAAKTTLLDASKRSEHDSALASGLYDESAKPNLTAVAGMPVMTPPPPQKSSKKESPTLKNAWECTDCDTVNSPGTMYCISCGTQLGKNCPECGHTLPVSAEFCTNCGVNFQQREWEIEQDQIAAEKAARQQMQNYFQYVRSIPMHRHKKVREELEAHPEYSQTSEAINLYEAAKQEGSKWTWTLIGISAAISAFAGLVLGSTGRNPDGGSGLLFGAVLGAIGGAIFGHWWGGKWGGESGQPLDAILAVLTGPFLLVFGIFILVIVGFVMFAAGG
;
A
#
# COMPACT_ATOMS: atom_id res chain seq x y z
N MET A 1 -24.15 -0.94 -2.14
CA MET A 1 -24.48 -0.66 -3.55
C MET A 1 -23.55 0.45 -4.00
N GLN A 2 -22.66 0.20 -4.96
CA GLN A 2 -21.75 1.25 -5.45
C GLN A 2 -22.55 2.21 -6.32
N GLN A 3 -22.73 3.45 -5.88
CA GLN A 3 -23.37 4.52 -6.65
C GLN A 3 -22.50 4.86 -7.87
N THR A 4 -23.03 4.70 -9.08
CA THR A 4 -22.34 5.06 -10.33
C THR A 4 -22.57 6.52 -10.65
N GLN A 5 -21.53 7.34 -10.49
CA GLN A 5 -21.53 8.76 -10.86
C GLN A 5 -21.56 8.93 -12.38
N ASN A 6 -22.34 9.87 -12.92
CA ASN A 6 -22.35 10.15 -14.35
C ASN A 6 -21.10 10.96 -14.75
N TYR A 7 -20.11 10.30 -15.36
CA TYR A 7 -18.85 10.95 -15.72
C TYR A 7 -18.98 11.97 -16.87
N TYR A 8 -20.03 11.87 -17.69
CA TYR A 8 -20.33 12.85 -18.74
C TYR A 8 -20.73 14.21 -18.16
N GLU A 9 -21.49 14.20 -17.06
CA GLU A 9 -21.86 15.42 -16.33
C GLU A 9 -20.66 16.07 -15.64
N VAL A 10 -19.74 15.25 -15.10
CA VAL A 10 -18.50 15.74 -14.45
C VAL A 10 -17.63 16.51 -15.43
N LEU A 11 -17.51 16.04 -16.69
CA LEU A 11 -16.74 16.71 -17.74
C LEU A 11 -17.54 17.73 -18.55
N GLN A 12 -18.86 17.83 -18.32
CA GLN A 12 -19.79 18.68 -19.08
C GLN A 12 -19.74 18.40 -20.60
N VAL A 13 -19.83 17.13 -20.97
CA VAL A 13 -19.85 16.66 -22.37
C VAL A 13 -21.03 15.74 -22.64
N ASP A 14 -21.43 15.62 -23.90
CA ASP A 14 -22.49 14.71 -24.33
C ASP A 14 -22.02 13.24 -24.30
N GLN A 15 -22.94 12.28 -24.14
CA GLN A 15 -22.63 10.85 -24.16
C GLN A 15 -22.06 10.38 -25.51
N THR A 16 -22.42 11.08 -26.59
CA THR A 16 -21.93 10.82 -27.95
C THR A 16 -20.57 11.48 -28.26
N ALA A 17 -19.97 12.20 -27.30
CA ALA A 17 -18.73 12.94 -27.50
C ALA A 17 -17.56 12.05 -27.96
N GLY A 18 -16.79 12.57 -28.92
CA GLY A 18 -15.59 11.92 -29.44
C GLY A 18 -14.42 11.96 -28.46
N MET A 19 -13.39 11.14 -28.67
CA MET A 19 -12.21 11.07 -27.78
C MET A 19 -11.52 12.43 -27.60
N ASN A 20 -11.34 13.19 -28.69
CA ASN A 20 -10.68 14.50 -28.64
C ASN A 20 -11.50 15.52 -27.83
N GLU A 21 -12.83 15.50 -27.97
CA GLU A 21 -13.73 16.39 -27.23
C GLU A 21 -13.70 16.08 -25.72
N ILE A 22 -13.61 14.79 -25.36
CA ILE A 22 -13.46 14.35 -23.98
C ILE A 22 -12.12 14.81 -23.38
N GLU A 23 -11.01 14.71 -24.12
CA GLU A 23 -9.70 15.18 -23.65
C GLU A 23 -9.67 16.70 -23.47
N GLU A 24 -10.29 17.47 -24.38
CA GLU A 24 -10.40 18.92 -24.25
C GLU A 24 -11.27 19.33 -23.06
N ALA A 25 -12.38 18.63 -22.83
CA ALA A 25 -13.26 18.86 -21.69
C ALA A 25 -12.60 18.49 -20.36
N TYR A 26 -11.87 17.37 -20.31
CA TYR A 26 -11.01 17.01 -19.19
C TYR A 26 -10.04 18.15 -18.85
N ARG A 27 -9.30 18.65 -19.84
CA ARG A 27 -8.34 19.73 -19.62
C ARG A 27 -9.01 21.01 -19.09
N ARG A 28 -10.19 21.35 -19.62
CA ARG A 28 -10.97 22.52 -19.19
C ARG A 28 -11.38 22.43 -17.72
N GLU A 29 -12.02 21.33 -17.32
CA GLU A 29 -12.48 21.16 -15.93
C GLU A 29 -11.30 20.95 -14.97
N TYR A 30 -10.27 20.20 -15.36
CA TYR A 30 -9.07 20.02 -14.55
C TYR A 30 -8.38 21.36 -14.23
N ASN A 31 -8.18 22.20 -15.25
CA ASN A 31 -7.57 23.53 -15.08
C ASN A 31 -8.41 24.49 -14.21
N LYS A 32 -9.73 24.33 -14.22
CA LYS A 32 -10.65 25.11 -13.38
C LYS A 32 -10.51 24.73 -11.91
N TRP A 33 -10.51 23.43 -11.60
CA TRP A 33 -10.44 22.95 -10.22
C TRP A 33 -9.03 22.98 -9.62
N SER A 34 -7.98 22.81 -10.43
CA SER A 34 -6.59 22.89 -9.94
C SER A 34 -6.25 24.26 -9.35
N LYS A 35 -6.80 25.35 -9.93
CA LYS A 35 -6.65 26.73 -9.42
C LYS A 35 -7.22 26.92 -8.01
N LEU A 36 -8.15 26.06 -7.59
CA LEU A 36 -8.85 26.17 -6.31
C LEU A 36 -8.21 25.34 -5.17
N ILE A 37 -7.18 24.52 -5.46
CA ILE A 37 -6.51 23.70 -4.42
C ILE A 37 -5.89 24.56 -3.32
N ASN A 38 -5.35 25.72 -3.69
CA ASN A 38 -4.67 26.65 -2.77
C ASN A 38 -5.58 27.82 -2.36
N HIS A 39 -6.90 27.68 -2.51
CA HIS A 39 -7.85 28.70 -2.11
C HIS A 39 -7.80 28.92 -0.58
N HIS A 40 -7.99 30.15 -0.09
CA HIS A 40 -7.88 30.45 1.35
C HIS A 40 -8.95 29.74 2.21
N ASP A 41 -10.15 29.56 1.65
CA ASP A 41 -11.27 28.87 2.30
C ASP A 41 -11.08 27.33 2.25
N PRO A 42 -11.02 26.64 3.41
CA PRO A 42 -10.84 25.19 3.48
C PRO A 42 -11.96 24.39 2.79
N ASP A 43 -13.21 24.85 2.83
CA ASP A 43 -14.33 24.12 2.20
C ASP A 43 -14.20 24.12 0.66
N MET A 44 -13.65 25.20 0.11
CA MET A 44 -13.32 25.31 -1.31
C MET A 44 -12.13 24.41 -1.69
N GLN A 45 -11.11 24.29 -0.82
CA GLN A 45 -10.00 23.36 -1.05
C GLN A 45 -10.48 21.90 -1.08
N ASP A 46 -11.36 21.52 -0.14
CA ASP A 46 -11.91 20.17 -0.07
C ASP A 46 -12.80 19.85 -1.27
N SER A 47 -13.64 20.82 -1.68
CA SER A 47 -14.43 20.73 -2.90
C SER A 47 -13.54 20.57 -4.13
N ALA A 48 -12.44 21.31 -4.24
CA ALA A 48 -11.50 21.19 -5.35
C ALA A 48 -10.82 19.82 -5.41
N ARG A 49 -10.34 19.32 -4.26
CA ARG A 49 -9.73 17.99 -4.16
C ARG A 49 -10.71 16.88 -4.55
N LYS A 50 -11.98 16.98 -4.11
CA LYS A 50 -13.03 16.01 -4.46
C LYS A 50 -13.32 16.01 -5.96
N ASN A 51 -13.46 17.19 -6.57
CA ASN A 51 -13.76 17.30 -7.99
C ASN A 51 -12.60 16.83 -8.87
N LEU A 52 -11.34 17.12 -8.50
CA LEU A 52 -10.18 16.63 -9.25
C LEU A 52 -10.12 15.09 -9.30
N ARG A 53 -10.41 14.42 -8.18
CA ARG A 53 -10.52 12.95 -8.15
C ARG A 53 -11.60 12.41 -9.10
N LEU A 54 -12.76 13.09 -9.15
CA LEU A 54 -13.85 12.72 -10.06
C LEU A 54 -13.49 12.93 -11.52
N ILE A 55 -12.79 14.04 -11.85
CA ILE A 55 -12.35 14.37 -13.21
C ILE A 55 -11.31 13.37 -13.71
N GLU A 56 -10.37 12.95 -12.86
CA GLU A 56 -9.39 11.90 -13.18
C GLU A 56 -10.05 10.53 -13.38
N ALA A 57 -11.02 10.17 -12.52
CA ALA A 57 -11.81 8.95 -12.68
C ALA A 57 -12.63 8.98 -13.98
N ALA A 58 -13.22 10.13 -14.32
CA ALA A 58 -13.96 10.33 -15.56
C ALA A 58 -13.07 10.13 -16.78
N LYS A 59 -11.88 10.77 -16.80
CA LYS A 59 -10.91 10.61 -17.90
C LYS A 59 -10.54 9.14 -18.13
N THR A 60 -10.13 8.46 -17.05
CA THR A 60 -9.64 7.07 -17.13
C THR A 60 -10.73 6.08 -17.54
N THR A 61 -12.00 6.39 -17.25
CA THR A 61 -13.16 5.58 -17.64
C THR A 61 -13.61 5.89 -19.07
N LEU A 62 -13.69 7.16 -19.46
CA LEU A 62 -14.27 7.59 -20.74
C LEU A 62 -13.29 7.52 -21.92
N LEU A 63 -11.98 7.55 -21.69
CA LEU A 63 -10.98 7.38 -22.76
C LEU A 63 -10.63 5.92 -23.04
N ASP A 64 -10.92 5.02 -22.10
CA ASP A 64 -10.78 3.58 -22.30
C ASP A 64 -12.06 3.03 -22.92
N ALA A 65 -11.98 2.46 -24.13
CA ALA A 65 -13.14 2.01 -24.88
C ALA A 65 -13.94 0.90 -24.16
N SER A 66 -13.26 0.01 -23.43
CA SER A 66 -13.90 -1.08 -22.68
C SER A 66 -14.65 -0.51 -21.48
N LYS A 67 -13.97 0.33 -20.68
CA LYS A 67 -14.56 0.94 -19.48
C LYS A 67 -15.69 1.91 -19.81
N ARG A 68 -15.59 2.65 -20.93
CA ARG A 68 -16.67 3.51 -21.42
C ARG A 68 -17.92 2.71 -21.74
N SER A 69 -17.78 1.59 -22.46
CA SER A 69 -18.93 0.73 -22.78
C SER A 69 -19.59 0.11 -21.54
N GLU A 70 -18.80 -0.31 -20.55
CA GLU A 70 -19.33 -0.78 -19.26
C GLU A 70 -20.06 0.34 -18.50
N HIS A 71 -19.50 1.55 -18.52
CA HIS A 71 -20.10 2.72 -17.90
C HIS A 71 -21.43 3.12 -18.55
N ASP A 72 -21.49 3.13 -19.89
CA ASP A 72 -22.69 3.42 -20.66
C ASP A 72 -23.78 2.38 -20.41
N SER A 73 -23.39 1.11 -20.30
CA SER A 73 -24.30 0.01 -19.93
C SER A 73 -24.84 0.16 -18.51
N ALA A 74 -24.00 0.62 -17.58
CA ALA A 74 -24.41 0.90 -16.21
C ALA A 74 -25.38 2.08 -16.12
N LEU A 75 -25.14 3.16 -16.86
CA LEU A 75 -26.06 4.31 -16.96
C LEU A 75 -27.40 3.91 -17.58
N ALA A 76 -27.39 3.08 -18.62
CA ALA A 76 -28.61 2.57 -19.27
C ALA A 76 -29.45 1.66 -18.36
N SER A 77 -28.83 1.00 -17.37
CA SER A 77 -29.51 0.10 -16.42
C SER A 77 -30.32 0.83 -15.33
N GLY A 78 -30.33 2.16 -15.30
CA GLY A 78 -31.24 2.95 -14.45
C GLY A 78 -30.87 2.98 -12.96
N LEU A 79 -29.65 2.57 -12.58
CA LEU A 79 -29.12 2.63 -11.20
C LEU A 79 -28.54 4.01 -10.82
N TYR A 80 -29.04 5.09 -11.43
CA TYR A 80 -28.52 6.44 -11.19
C TYR A 80 -29.13 7.08 -9.93
N ASP A 81 -28.27 7.62 -9.07
CA ASP A 81 -28.67 8.42 -7.91
C ASP A 81 -28.63 9.90 -8.29
N GLU A 82 -29.79 10.49 -8.50
CA GLU A 82 -29.95 11.91 -8.83
C GLU A 82 -29.54 12.85 -7.67
N SER A 83 -29.26 12.29 -6.49
CA SER A 83 -28.83 13.02 -5.27
C SER A 83 -27.34 13.36 -5.26
N ALA A 84 -26.55 12.83 -6.20
CA ALA A 84 -25.11 13.05 -6.26
C ALA A 84 -24.68 14.14 -7.24
N LYS A 85 -25.57 15.09 -7.57
CA LYS A 85 -25.18 16.31 -8.29
C LYS A 85 -24.08 17.00 -7.49
N PRO A 86 -22.87 17.23 -8.03
CA PRO A 86 -21.95 18.16 -7.40
C PRO A 86 -22.69 19.50 -7.28
N ASN A 87 -22.71 20.07 -6.07
CA ASN A 87 -23.40 21.33 -5.78
C ASN A 87 -22.74 22.47 -6.57
N LEU A 88 -23.12 22.59 -7.84
CA LEU A 88 -22.70 23.63 -8.77
C LEU A 88 -23.42 24.96 -8.50
N THR A 89 -24.37 24.97 -7.57
CA THR A 89 -25.18 26.14 -7.18
C THR A 89 -24.53 27.05 -6.13
N ALA A 90 -23.37 26.71 -5.59
CA ALA A 90 -22.70 27.53 -4.56
C ALA A 90 -22.07 28.86 -5.08
N VAL A 91 -22.20 29.19 -6.38
CA VAL A 91 -21.70 30.45 -6.95
C VAL A 91 -22.84 31.40 -7.40
N ALA A 92 -24.11 31.00 -7.25
CA ALA A 92 -25.27 31.77 -7.70
C ALA A 92 -25.74 32.86 -6.70
N GLY A 93 -24.81 33.65 -6.15
CA GLY A 93 -25.13 34.68 -5.16
C GLY A 93 -24.22 35.92 -5.18
N MET A 94 -23.27 36.04 -6.10
CA MET A 94 -22.47 37.26 -6.21
C MET A 94 -23.27 38.36 -6.92
N PRO A 95 -23.30 39.61 -6.41
CA PRO A 95 -23.89 40.71 -7.15
C PRO A 95 -23.16 40.86 -8.49
N VAL A 96 -23.93 40.83 -9.59
CA VAL A 96 -23.44 41.17 -10.91
C VAL A 96 -23.01 42.63 -10.88
N MET A 97 -21.72 42.88 -10.65
CA MET A 97 -21.14 44.18 -10.93
C MET A 97 -21.14 44.32 -12.46
N THR A 98 -22.07 45.12 -12.97
CA THR A 98 -22.03 45.59 -14.35
C THR A 98 -20.65 46.16 -14.63
N PRO A 99 -20.01 45.82 -15.76
CA PRO A 99 -18.74 46.44 -16.13
C PRO A 99 -18.94 47.96 -16.18
N PRO A 100 -18.01 48.76 -15.65
CA PRO A 100 -18.07 50.21 -15.81
C PRO A 100 -18.10 50.53 -17.31
N PRO A 101 -18.83 51.58 -17.74
CA PRO A 101 -18.85 51.99 -19.14
C PRO A 101 -17.41 52.19 -19.62
N PRO A 102 -17.10 51.88 -20.89
CA PRO A 102 -15.75 52.03 -21.42
C PRO A 102 -15.34 53.49 -21.28
N GLN A 103 -14.53 53.77 -20.26
CA GLN A 103 -13.84 55.03 -20.17
C GLN A 103 -12.95 55.07 -21.40
N LYS A 104 -13.22 56.04 -22.28
CA LYS A 104 -12.34 56.41 -23.39
C LYS A 104 -11.00 56.79 -22.77
N SER A 105 -10.14 55.79 -22.59
CA SER A 105 -8.78 55.99 -22.12
C SER A 105 -8.05 56.70 -23.25
N SER A 106 -7.78 57.96 -22.95
CA SER A 106 -7.02 58.84 -23.80
C SER A 106 -5.70 58.15 -24.12
N LYS A 107 -5.42 58.06 -25.42
CA LYS A 107 -4.14 57.69 -26.01
C LYS A 107 -3.04 58.52 -25.33
N LYS A 108 -2.38 57.95 -24.33
CA LYS A 108 -1.05 58.38 -23.91
C LYS A 108 -0.13 57.22 -24.21
N GLU A 109 0.67 57.39 -25.25
CA GLU A 109 1.87 56.60 -25.48
C GLU A 109 2.66 56.55 -24.17
N SER A 110 2.69 55.36 -23.58
CA SER A 110 3.55 55.04 -22.44
C SER A 110 4.93 54.69 -23.01
N PRO A 111 6.02 55.13 -22.37
CA PRO A 111 7.36 54.93 -22.87
C PRO A 111 7.65 53.44 -22.93
N THR A 112 8.29 53.01 -24.01
CA THR A 112 8.72 51.64 -24.32
C THR A 112 9.30 50.99 -23.06
N LEU A 113 8.52 50.13 -22.40
CA LEU A 113 8.94 49.40 -21.21
C LEU A 113 9.90 48.30 -21.69
N LYS A 114 11.20 48.61 -21.71
CA LYS A 114 12.24 47.78 -22.34
C LYS A 114 12.41 46.37 -21.76
N ASN A 115 11.62 45.94 -20.77
CA ASN A 115 11.74 44.66 -20.09
C ASN A 115 10.40 43.96 -19.83
N ALA A 116 9.33 44.26 -20.57
CA ALA A 116 8.03 43.61 -20.35
C ALA A 116 8.06 42.13 -20.77
N TRP A 117 7.41 41.25 -20.01
CA TRP A 117 7.30 39.82 -20.32
C TRP A 117 5.99 39.56 -21.05
N GLU A 118 6.05 39.07 -22.28
CA GLU A 118 4.87 38.72 -23.06
C GLU A 118 4.50 37.25 -22.81
N CYS A 119 3.21 36.99 -22.58
CA CYS A 119 2.71 35.65 -22.38
C CYS A 119 2.53 34.93 -23.73
N THR A 120 3.18 33.79 -23.92
CA THR A 120 3.07 32.98 -25.16
C THR A 120 1.70 32.38 -25.41
N ASP A 121 0.84 32.33 -24.39
CA ASP A 121 -0.46 31.64 -24.47
C ASP A 121 -1.61 32.60 -24.76
N CYS A 122 -1.48 33.89 -24.43
CA CYS A 122 -2.56 34.87 -24.56
C CYS A 122 -2.09 36.29 -24.93
N ASP A 123 -0.81 36.45 -25.28
CA ASP A 123 -0.16 37.69 -25.71
C ASP A 123 -0.27 38.87 -24.72
N THR A 124 -0.67 38.59 -23.47
CA THR A 124 -0.75 39.63 -22.45
C THR A 124 0.65 40.06 -22.04
N VAL A 125 0.88 41.37 -22.03
CA VAL A 125 2.12 42.00 -21.57
C VAL A 125 2.11 42.13 -20.05
N ASN A 126 3.09 41.52 -19.39
CA ASN A 126 3.26 41.45 -17.94
C ASN A 126 4.51 42.22 -17.50
N SER A 127 4.53 42.64 -16.23
CA SER A 127 5.71 43.26 -15.63
C SER A 127 6.84 42.24 -15.44
N PRO A 128 8.11 42.60 -15.66
CA PRO A 128 9.22 41.69 -15.38
C PRO A 128 9.23 41.24 -13.92
N GLY A 129 9.52 39.97 -13.69
CA GLY A 129 9.54 39.35 -12.36
C GLY A 129 8.19 38.80 -11.89
N THR A 130 7.11 38.92 -12.67
CA THR A 130 5.84 38.24 -12.35
C THR A 130 5.96 36.73 -12.55
N MET A 131 5.61 35.94 -11.53
CA MET A 131 5.64 34.47 -11.65
C MET A 131 4.60 33.92 -12.62
N TYR A 132 3.45 34.59 -12.73
CA TYR A 132 2.32 34.14 -13.54
C TYR A 132 1.72 35.30 -14.35
N CYS A 133 1.15 34.99 -15.50
CA CYS A 133 0.44 35.93 -16.36
C CYS A 133 -0.83 36.44 -15.65
N ILE A 134 -1.03 37.77 -15.64
CA ILE A 134 -2.19 38.40 -15.00
C ILE A 134 -3.52 38.06 -15.68
N SER A 135 -3.51 37.69 -16.96
CA SER A 135 -4.72 37.40 -17.73
C SER A 135 -5.10 35.92 -17.70
N CYS A 136 -4.20 35.02 -18.12
CA CYS A 136 -4.49 33.59 -18.24
C CYS A 136 -3.95 32.72 -17.08
N GLY A 137 -2.98 33.22 -16.30
CA GLY A 137 -2.31 32.48 -15.23
C GLY A 137 -1.12 31.61 -15.66
N THR A 138 -0.73 31.60 -16.94
CA THR A 138 0.45 30.86 -17.43
C THR A 138 1.70 31.28 -16.67
N GLN A 139 2.55 30.33 -16.28
CA GLN A 139 3.79 30.64 -15.59
C GLN A 139 4.75 31.38 -16.53
N LEU A 140 5.17 32.57 -16.12
CA LEU A 140 6.10 33.41 -16.87
C LEU A 140 7.46 33.50 -16.19
N GLY A 141 7.50 33.27 -14.87
CA GLY A 141 8.71 33.40 -14.06
C GLY A 141 9.14 32.09 -13.43
N LYS A 142 10.45 31.91 -13.29
CA LYS A 142 11.08 30.86 -12.49
C LYS A 142 12.18 31.47 -11.62
N ASN A 143 12.41 30.86 -10.46
CA ASN A 143 13.52 31.25 -9.59
C ASN A 143 14.73 30.40 -9.92
N CYS A 144 15.90 31.03 -9.95
CA CYS A 144 17.17 30.32 -10.08
C CYS A 144 17.37 29.39 -8.88
N PRO A 145 17.61 28.08 -9.07
CA PRO A 145 17.81 27.14 -7.96
C PRO A 145 19.10 27.41 -7.17
N GLU A 146 20.07 28.11 -7.77
CA GLU A 146 21.34 28.47 -7.11
C GLU A 146 21.25 29.74 -6.26
N CYS A 147 20.69 30.81 -6.82
CA CYS A 147 20.75 32.15 -6.19
C CYS A 147 19.39 32.77 -5.88
N GLY A 148 18.29 32.10 -6.24
CA GLY A 148 16.92 32.58 -5.98
C GLY A 148 16.44 33.74 -6.86
N HIS A 149 17.27 34.25 -7.77
CA HIS A 149 16.87 35.35 -8.66
C HIS A 149 15.71 34.94 -9.59
N THR A 150 14.71 35.81 -9.76
CA THR A 150 13.55 35.55 -10.61
C THR A 150 13.84 35.94 -12.06
N LEU A 151 13.68 34.98 -12.97
CA LEU A 151 13.94 35.10 -14.40
C LEU A 151 12.73 34.67 -15.21
N PRO A 152 12.61 35.07 -16.49
CA PRO A 152 11.55 34.55 -17.33
C PRO A 152 11.73 33.05 -17.52
N VAL A 153 10.63 32.32 -17.71
CA VAL A 153 10.64 30.85 -17.89
C VAL A 153 11.48 30.43 -19.10
N SER A 154 11.53 31.28 -20.12
CA SER A 154 12.35 31.13 -21.34
C SER A 154 13.84 31.37 -21.15
N ALA A 155 14.30 31.82 -19.97
CA ALA A 155 15.73 32.02 -19.73
C ALA A 155 16.47 30.67 -19.68
N GLU A 156 17.48 30.50 -20.54
CA GLU A 156 18.37 29.34 -20.53
C GLU A 156 19.46 29.44 -19.45
N PHE A 157 19.88 30.67 -19.12
CA PHE A 157 20.90 30.96 -18.12
C PHE A 157 20.43 32.00 -17.11
N CYS A 158 20.94 31.92 -15.88
CA CYS A 158 20.71 32.93 -14.87
C CYS A 158 21.60 34.16 -15.13
N THR A 159 20.99 35.32 -15.33
CA THR A 159 21.70 36.59 -15.51
C THR A 159 22.44 37.07 -14.25
N ASN A 160 22.14 36.50 -13.07
CA ASN A 160 22.77 36.87 -11.81
C ASN A 160 23.97 35.97 -11.46
N CYS A 161 23.81 34.63 -11.47
CA CYS A 161 24.87 33.69 -11.10
C CYS A 161 25.50 32.93 -12.28
N GLY A 162 25.00 33.10 -13.51
CA GLY A 162 25.52 32.46 -14.71
C GLY A 162 25.13 30.99 -14.90
N VAL A 163 24.35 30.40 -14.00
CA VAL A 163 24.03 28.97 -14.07
C VAL A 163 23.12 28.63 -15.25
N ASN A 164 23.38 27.51 -15.93
CA ASN A 164 22.51 26.96 -16.96
C ASN A 164 21.37 26.16 -16.31
N PHE A 165 20.13 26.49 -16.66
CA PHE A 165 18.95 25.86 -16.07
C PHE A 165 18.81 24.39 -16.45
N GLN A 166 18.95 24.06 -17.74
CA GLN A 166 18.80 22.69 -18.21
C GLN A 166 19.81 21.74 -17.58
N GLN A 167 21.07 22.20 -17.46
CA GLN A 167 22.12 21.41 -16.81
C GLN A 167 21.83 21.22 -15.31
N ARG A 168 21.42 22.27 -14.59
CA ARG A 168 21.09 22.13 -13.16
C ARG A 168 19.86 21.29 -12.90
N GLU A 169 18.83 21.42 -13.74
CA GLU A 169 17.64 20.57 -13.66
C GLU A 169 18.02 19.10 -13.85
N TRP A 170 18.87 18.79 -14.82
CA TRP A 170 19.40 17.43 -14.99
C TRP A 170 20.20 16.97 -13.77
N GLU A 171 21.09 17.80 -13.24
CA GLU A 171 21.90 17.44 -12.06
C GLU A 171 21.02 17.19 -10.82
N ILE A 172 20.03 18.05 -10.57
CA ILE A 172 19.06 17.86 -9.48
C ILE A 172 18.26 16.57 -9.68
N GLU A 173 17.81 16.27 -10.89
CA GLU A 173 17.10 15.04 -11.20
C GLU A 173 17.98 13.80 -10.96
N GLN A 174 19.24 13.84 -11.39
CA GLN A 174 20.19 12.74 -11.13
C GLN A 174 20.45 12.53 -9.63
N ASP A 175 20.60 13.61 -8.87
CA ASP A 175 20.80 13.54 -7.42
C ASP A 175 19.57 12.95 -6.72
N GLN A 176 18.36 13.31 -7.15
CA GLN A 176 17.12 12.73 -6.64
C GLN A 176 17.01 11.23 -6.97
N ILE A 177 17.30 10.84 -8.22
CA ILE A 177 17.32 9.43 -8.63
C ILE A 177 18.37 8.64 -7.85
N ALA A 178 19.55 9.22 -7.64
CA ALA A 178 20.62 8.60 -6.85
C ALA A 178 20.21 8.42 -5.38
N ALA A 179 19.58 9.44 -4.79
CA ALA A 179 19.05 9.37 -3.43
C ALA A 179 17.95 8.31 -3.30
N GLU A 180 17.03 8.23 -4.26
CA GLU A 180 15.98 7.20 -4.27
C GLU A 180 16.58 5.78 -4.39
N LYS A 181 17.56 5.59 -5.28
CA LYS A 181 18.27 4.31 -5.43
C LYS A 181 19.01 3.94 -4.14
N ALA A 182 19.66 4.90 -3.49
CA ALA A 182 20.35 4.68 -2.22
C ALA A 182 19.38 4.28 -1.11
N ALA A 183 18.23 4.96 -0.99
CA ALA A 183 17.18 4.62 -0.04
C ALA A 183 16.62 3.21 -0.30
N ARG A 184 16.39 2.86 -1.57
CA ARG A 184 15.94 1.52 -1.97
C ARG A 184 16.98 0.45 -1.62
N GLN A 185 18.26 0.72 -1.86
CA GLN A 185 19.35 -0.20 -1.49
C GLN A 185 19.46 -0.36 0.02
N GLN A 186 19.34 0.73 0.78
CA GLN A 186 19.35 0.70 2.24
C GLN A 186 18.19 -0.18 2.77
N MET A 187 16.99 -0.02 2.22
CA MET A 187 15.84 -0.83 2.58
C MET A 187 16.06 -2.32 2.25
N GLN A 188 16.63 -2.64 1.09
CA GLN A 188 16.98 -4.01 0.74
C GLN A 188 18.01 -4.61 1.72
N ASN A 189 19.05 -3.86 2.06
CA ASN A 189 20.06 -4.30 3.02
C ASN A 189 19.44 -4.54 4.41
N TYR A 190 18.50 -3.69 4.82
CA TYR A 190 17.74 -3.87 6.06
C TYR A 190 16.94 -5.17 6.05
N PHE A 191 16.16 -5.45 5.00
CA PHE A 191 15.40 -6.70 4.91
C PHE A 191 16.29 -7.94 4.83
N GLN A 192 17.47 -7.83 4.20
CA GLN A 192 18.48 -8.91 4.23
C GLN A 192 19.00 -9.16 5.66
N TYR A 193 19.27 -8.10 6.44
CA TYR A 193 19.63 -8.23 7.84
C TYR A 193 18.52 -8.90 8.66
N VAL A 194 17.26 -8.44 8.52
CA VAL A 194 16.13 -9.02 9.26
C VAL A 194 15.95 -10.50 8.91
N ARG A 195 16.08 -10.87 7.62
CA ARG A 195 16.04 -12.27 7.17
C ARG A 195 17.20 -13.11 7.71
N SER A 196 18.36 -12.50 8.00
CA SER A 196 19.51 -13.19 8.58
C SER A 196 19.33 -13.51 10.07
N ILE A 197 18.36 -12.89 10.75
CA ILE A 197 18.07 -13.19 12.16
C ILE A 197 17.54 -14.62 12.25
N PRO A 198 18.15 -15.50 13.07
CA PRO A 198 17.68 -16.86 13.22
C PRO A 198 16.22 -16.91 13.67
N MET A 199 15.46 -17.78 13.01
CA MET A 199 14.01 -18.01 13.20
C MET A 199 13.58 -18.18 14.68
N HIS A 200 14.37 -18.89 15.50
CA HIS A 200 14.09 -19.03 16.94
C HIS A 200 14.10 -17.69 17.71
N ARG A 201 14.69 -16.62 17.16
CA ARG A 201 14.70 -15.25 17.70
C ARG A 201 13.59 -14.37 17.11
N HIS A 202 12.39 -14.93 16.89
CA HIS A 202 11.21 -14.19 16.40
C HIS A 202 10.89 -12.89 17.18
N LYS A 203 11.16 -12.83 18.50
CA LYS A 203 11.00 -11.59 19.29
C LYS A 203 11.91 -10.47 18.79
N LYS A 204 13.17 -10.80 18.47
CA LYS A 204 14.14 -9.84 17.94
C LYS A 204 13.70 -9.32 16.57
N VAL A 205 13.19 -10.21 15.70
CA VAL A 205 12.63 -9.80 14.39
C VAL A 205 11.50 -8.78 14.57
N ARG A 206 10.60 -9.01 15.53
CA ARG A 206 9.51 -8.07 15.84
C ARG A 206 10.04 -6.74 16.35
N GLU A 207 10.94 -6.76 17.34
CA GLU A 207 11.55 -5.54 17.91
C GLU A 207 12.25 -4.69 16.84
N GLU A 208 12.99 -5.33 15.92
CA GLU A 208 13.69 -4.64 14.82
C GLU A 208 12.72 -4.04 13.80
N LEU A 209 11.60 -4.71 13.50
CA LEU A 209 10.56 -4.18 12.60
C LEU A 209 9.76 -3.04 13.25
N GLU A 210 9.55 -3.07 14.57
CA GLU A 210 8.89 -2.01 15.33
C GLU A 210 9.81 -0.78 15.50
N ALA A 211 11.13 -0.97 15.57
CA ALA A 211 12.12 0.11 15.66
C ALA A 211 12.24 0.93 14.36
N HIS A 212 11.79 0.38 13.22
CA HIS A 212 11.87 1.00 11.90
C HIS A 212 10.47 1.16 11.28
N PRO A 213 9.64 2.08 11.80
CA PRO A 213 8.27 2.28 11.35
C PRO A 213 8.18 2.65 9.87
N GLU A 214 9.23 3.26 9.30
CA GLU A 214 9.33 3.62 7.88
C GLU A 214 9.22 2.40 6.94
N TYR A 215 9.58 1.20 7.38
CA TYR A 215 9.56 -0.03 6.57
C TYR A 215 8.45 -1.01 6.96
N SER A 216 7.79 -0.76 8.11
CA SER A 216 6.82 -1.67 8.74
C SER A 216 5.56 -1.97 7.90
N GLN A 217 5.14 -1.06 7.03
CA GLN A 217 3.93 -1.18 6.20
C GLN A 217 4.16 -1.89 4.86
N THR A 218 5.41 -2.26 4.55
CA THR A 218 5.72 -2.96 3.30
C THR A 218 5.19 -4.40 3.33
N SER A 219 4.81 -4.95 2.18
CA SER A 219 4.38 -6.35 2.08
C SER A 219 5.47 -7.33 2.55
N GLU A 220 6.74 -7.00 2.35
CA GLU A 220 7.87 -7.80 2.84
C GLU A 220 7.94 -7.82 4.38
N ALA A 221 7.78 -6.67 5.05
CA ALA A 221 7.71 -6.62 6.50
C ALA A 221 6.51 -7.40 7.07
N ILE A 222 5.34 -7.28 6.45
CA ILE A 222 4.13 -8.03 6.84
C ILE A 222 4.37 -9.53 6.74
N ASN A 223 4.93 -10.00 5.61
CA ASN A 223 5.22 -11.41 5.40
C ASN A 223 6.24 -11.95 6.42
N LEU A 224 7.29 -11.19 6.72
CA LEU A 224 8.28 -11.57 7.74
C LEU A 224 7.66 -11.62 9.14
N TYR A 225 6.80 -10.66 9.47
CA TYR A 225 6.09 -10.62 10.74
C TYR A 225 5.14 -11.82 10.90
N GLU A 226 4.38 -12.16 9.85
CA GLU A 226 3.50 -13.32 9.85
C GLU A 226 4.27 -14.64 9.97
N ALA A 227 5.40 -14.77 9.28
CA ALA A 227 6.28 -15.93 9.39
C ALA A 227 6.79 -16.10 10.83
N ALA A 228 7.31 -15.03 11.42
CA ALA A 228 7.79 -15.02 12.80
C ALA A 228 6.68 -15.39 13.82
N LYS A 229 5.44 -14.97 13.56
CA LYS A 229 4.26 -15.32 14.39
C LYS A 229 3.90 -16.80 14.29
N GLN A 230 3.97 -17.40 13.10
CA GLN A 230 3.67 -18.83 12.92
C GLN A 230 4.67 -19.73 13.64
N GLU A 231 5.95 -19.37 13.68
CA GLU A 231 6.97 -20.18 14.36
C GLU A 231 6.86 -20.18 15.88
N GLY A 232 6.51 -19.04 16.49
CA GLY A 232 6.20 -19.00 17.92
C GLY A 232 5.05 -19.93 18.30
N SER A 233 4.05 -20.06 17.41
CA SER A 233 2.97 -21.03 17.56
C SER A 233 3.50 -22.47 17.49
N LYS A 234 4.32 -22.81 16.47
CA LYS A 234 4.97 -24.13 16.29
C LYS A 234 5.52 -24.72 17.58
N TRP A 235 6.41 -24.00 18.24
CA TRP A 235 7.02 -24.48 19.49
C TRP A 235 6.04 -24.65 20.63
N THR A 236 5.05 -23.75 20.75
CA THR A 236 4.06 -23.80 21.83
C THR A 236 3.25 -25.09 21.77
N TRP A 237 2.75 -25.44 20.59
CA TRP A 237 1.97 -26.67 20.39
C TRP A 237 2.83 -27.93 20.42
N THR A 238 4.11 -27.87 19.97
CA THR A 238 5.04 -28.99 20.15
C THR A 238 5.23 -29.32 21.63
N LEU A 239 5.40 -28.31 22.49
CA LEU A 239 5.51 -28.50 23.93
C LEU A 239 4.23 -29.06 24.55
N ILE A 240 3.06 -28.58 24.12
CA ILE A 240 1.75 -29.13 24.55
C ILE A 240 1.63 -30.60 24.14
N GLY A 241 2.00 -30.95 22.91
CA GLY A 241 1.99 -32.32 22.41
C GLY A 241 2.92 -33.25 23.19
N ILE A 242 4.14 -32.81 23.49
CA ILE A 242 5.10 -33.57 24.34
C ILE A 242 4.53 -33.77 25.75
N SER A 243 3.96 -32.72 26.36
CA SER A 243 3.35 -32.79 27.69
C SER A 243 2.17 -33.79 27.73
N ALA A 244 1.32 -33.78 26.71
CA ALA A 244 0.21 -34.72 26.58
C ALA A 244 0.70 -36.16 26.42
N ALA A 245 1.73 -36.39 25.61
CA ALA A 245 2.33 -37.72 25.42
C ALA A 245 2.95 -38.26 26.72
N ILE A 246 3.68 -37.42 27.47
CA ILE A 246 4.23 -37.80 28.79
C ILE A 246 3.11 -38.16 29.77
N SER A 247 2.03 -37.39 29.79
CA SER A 247 0.87 -37.64 30.68
C SER A 247 0.16 -38.95 30.35
N ALA A 248 -0.03 -39.24 29.05
CA ALA A 248 -0.61 -40.50 28.59
C ALA A 248 0.29 -41.70 28.96
N PHE A 249 1.60 -41.56 28.81
CA PHE A 249 2.57 -42.59 29.19
C PHE A 249 2.57 -42.85 30.70
N ALA A 250 2.57 -41.80 31.51
CA ALA A 250 2.49 -41.91 32.98
C ALA A 250 1.19 -42.62 33.41
N GLY A 251 0.05 -42.30 32.79
CA GLY A 251 -1.21 -42.99 33.02
C GLY A 251 -1.16 -44.48 32.69
N LEU A 252 -0.49 -44.84 31.58
CA LEU A 252 -0.33 -46.24 31.16
C LEU A 252 0.58 -47.03 32.12
N VAL A 253 1.67 -46.43 32.59
CA VAL A 253 2.60 -47.05 33.56
C VAL A 253 1.96 -47.19 34.95
N LEU A 254 1.23 -46.18 35.42
CA LEU A 254 0.50 -46.27 36.68
C LEU A 254 -0.67 -47.26 36.62
N GLY A 255 -1.32 -47.40 35.45
CA GLY A 255 -2.35 -48.40 35.22
C GLY A 255 -1.83 -49.85 35.22
N SER A 256 -0.60 -50.08 34.73
CA SER A 256 -0.03 -51.44 34.66
C SER A 256 0.51 -51.97 35.98
N THR A 257 0.78 -51.11 36.96
CA THR A 257 1.30 -51.49 38.28
C THR A 257 0.22 -51.93 39.30
N GLY A 258 -1.03 -52.08 38.87
CA GLY A 258 -2.02 -52.93 39.54
C GLY A 258 -2.47 -52.50 40.94
N ARG A 259 -2.31 -51.23 41.32
CA ARG A 259 -2.67 -50.75 42.67
C ARG A 259 -4.11 -50.25 42.82
N ASN A 260 -4.96 -50.41 41.80
CA ASN A 260 -6.36 -49.98 41.82
C ASN A 260 -7.29 -51.19 41.60
N PRO A 261 -8.26 -51.47 42.50
CA PRO A 261 -9.09 -52.67 42.45
C PRO A 261 -10.08 -52.73 41.27
N ASP A 262 -10.26 -51.64 40.51
CA ASP A 262 -11.22 -51.54 39.39
C ASP A 262 -10.52 -51.44 38.02
N GLY A 263 -9.54 -52.32 37.78
CA GLY A 263 -8.48 -52.24 36.74
C GLY A 263 -8.87 -52.05 35.26
N GLY A 264 -10.15 -51.90 34.90
CA GLY A 264 -10.60 -51.62 33.53
C GLY A 264 -10.59 -50.14 33.14
N SER A 265 -10.69 -49.21 34.09
CA SER A 265 -10.92 -47.79 33.81
C SER A 265 -9.65 -47.03 33.36
N GLY A 266 -8.48 -47.36 33.90
CA GLY A 266 -7.22 -46.67 33.59
C GLY A 266 -6.71 -46.89 32.16
N LEU A 267 -6.87 -48.11 31.62
CA LEU A 267 -6.46 -48.47 30.26
C LEU A 267 -7.30 -47.76 29.19
N LEU A 268 -8.62 -47.67 29.41
CA LEU A 268 -9.52 -46.93 28.52
C LEU A 268 -9.23 -45.43 28.54
N PHE A 269 -8.98 -44.86 29.73
CA PHE A 269 -8.66 -43.44 29.84
C PHE A 269 -7.33 -43.09 29.14
N GLY A 270 -6.30 -43.94 29.27
CA GLY A 270 -5.04 -43.79 28.55
C GLY A 270 -5.18 -43.91 27.03
N ALA A 271 -5.97 -44.88 26.54
CA ALA A 271 -6.21 -45.07 25.11
C ALA A 271 -6.98 -43.89 24.49
N VAL A 272 -8.00 -43.38 25.18
CA VAL A 272 -8.79 -42.22 24.73
C VAL A 272 -7.95 -40.96 24.67
N LEU A 273 -7.15 -40.67 25.70
CA LEU A 273 -6.25 -39.51 25.70
C LEU A 273 -5.14 -39.63 24.64
N GLY A 274 -4.61 -40.84 24.41
CA GLY A 274 -3.65 -41.12 23.34
C GLY A 274 -4.23 -40.87 21.95
N ALA A 275 -5.48 -41.33 21.70
CA ALA A 275 -6.16 -41.11 20.44
C ALA A 275 -6.48 -39.63 20.18
N ILE A 276 -6.93 -38.90 21.21
CA ILE A 276 -7.19 -37.45 21.13
C ILE A 276 -5.87 -36.69 20.89
N GLY A 277 -4.81 -37.02 21.62
CA GLY A 277 -3.49 -36.43 21.44
C GLY A 277 -2.91 -36.68 20.04
N GLY A 278 -3.04 -37.91 19.53
CA GLY A 278 -2.63 -38.27 18.17
C GLY A 278 -3.42 -37.56 17.08
N ALA A 279 -4.73 -37.41 17.25
CA ALA A 279 -5.59 -36.68 16.30
C ALA A 279 -5.27 -35.18 16.27
N ILE A 280 -5.04 -34.55 17.43
CA ILE A 280 -4.63 -33.13 17.51
C ILE A 280 -3.25 -32.94 16.88
N PHE A 281 -2.29 -33.81 17.21
CA PHE A 281 -0.95 -33.77 16.62
C PHE A 281 -1.00 -33.96 15.09
N GLY A 282 -1.77 -34.94 14.61
CA GLY A 282 -1.95 -35.21 13.19
C GLY A 282 -2.65 -34.09 12.42
N HIS A 283 -3.69 -33.47 12.99
CA HIS A 283 -4.36 -32.32 12.36
C HIS A 283 -3.42 -31.11 12.25
N TRP A 284 -2.60 -30.89 13.28
CA TRP A 284 -1.75 -29.71 13.36
C TRP A 284 -0.44 -29.83 12.57
N TRP A 285 0.15 -31.02 12.55
CA TRP A 285 1.34 -31.32 11.75
C TRP A 285 1.01 -31.73 10.30
N GLY A 286 -0.17 -32.33 10.08
CA GLY A 286 -0.63 -32.81 8.79
C GLY A 286 -1.24 -31.72 7.88
N GLY A 287 -1.63 -30.58 8.44
CA GLY A 287 -2.36 -29.50 7.74
C GLY A 287 -1.60 -28.74 6.64
N LYS A 288 -0.37 -29.12 6.26
CA LYS A 288 0.37 -28.45 5.17
C LYS A 288 1.35 -29.33 4.38
N TRP A 289 1.13 -30.64 4.30
CA TRP A 289 1.93 -31.51 3.41
C TRP A 289 1.45 -31.53 1.94
N GLY A 290 0.49 -30.65 1.58
CA GLY A 290 -0.01 -30.47 0.22
C GLY A 290 0.44 -29.17 -0.46
N GLY A 291 1.50 -28.52 0.03
CA GLY A 291 2.02 -27.26 -0.54
C GLY A 291 3.31 -27.48 -1.33
N GLU A 292 3.39 -26.87 -2.51
CA GLU A 292 4.37 -27.00 -3.61
C GLU A 292 5.87 -26.75 -3.28
N SER A 293 6.30 -26.72 -2.03
CA SER A 293 7.72 -26.57 -1.69
C SER A 293 8.43 -27.93 -1.67
N GLY A 294 8.88 -28.38 -2.84
CA GLY A 294 9.62 -29.63 -3.04
C GLY A 294 11.04 -29.63 -2.47
N GLN A 295 11.19 -29.76 -1.14
CA GLN A 295 12.46 -30.17 -0.56
C GLN A 295 12.43 -31.65 -0.16
N PRO A 296 13.26 -32.52 -0.77
CA PRO A 296 13.19 -33.98 -0.57
C PRO A 296 13.66 -34.44 0.82
N LEU A 297 14.35 -33.60 1.58
CA LEU A 297 14.87 -33.95 2.90
C LEU A 297 13.76 -34.11 3.96
N ASP A 298 12.68 -33.32 3.89
CA ASP A 298 11.61 -33.36 4.89
C ASP A 298 10.74 -34.61 4.77
N ALA A 299 10.54 -35.11 3.55
CA ALA A 299 9.85 -36.37 3.31
C ALA A 299 10.65 -37.59 3.82
N ILE A 300 11.97 -37.56 3.66
CA ILE A 300 12.86 -38.62 4.14
C ILE A 300 12.90 -38.64 5.68
N LEU A 301 12.95 -37.47 6.34
CA LEU A 301 12.93 -37.39 7.80
C LEU A 301 11.62 -37.94 8.39
N ALA A 302 10.48 -37.69 7.74
CA ALA A 302 9.18 -38.20 8.18
C ALA A 302 9.08 -39.74 8.06
N VAL A 303 9.58 -40.31 6.96
CA VAL A 303 9.59 -41.76 6.75
C VAL A 303 10.54 -42.47 7.73
N LEU A 304 11.63 -41.82 8.14
CA LEU A 304 12.60 -42.42 9.08
C LEU A 304 12.23 -42.23 10.55
N THR A 305 11.58 -41.12 10.92
CA THR A 305 11.21 -40.82 12.33
C THR A 305 10.12 -41.73 12.86
N GLY A 306 9.13 -42.12 12.06
CA GLY A 306 8.07 -43.05 12.46
C GLY A 306 8.60 -44.41 12.96
N PRO A 307 9.38 -45.14 12.15
CA PRO A 307 10.02 -46.39 12.55
C PRO A 307 10.98 -46.22 13.73
N PHE A 308 11.72 -45.10 13.80
CA PHE A 308 12.67 -44.86 14.89
C PHE A 308 11.98 -44.68 16.23
N LEU A 309 10.87 -43.93 16.29
CA LEU A 309 10.07 -43.77 17.51
C LEU A 309 9.40 -45.08 17.93
N LEU A 310 8.98 -45.91 16.97
CA LEU A 310 8.41 -47.22 17.26
C LEU A 310 9.47 -48.15 17.87
N VAL A 311 10.65 -48.24 17.26
CA VAL A 311 11.78 -49.04 17.79
C VAL A 311 12.25 -48.53 19.14
N PHE A 312 12.36 -47.21 19.31
CA PHE A 312 12.77 -46.60 20.58
C PHE A 312 11.73 -46.81 21.68
N GLY A 313 10.44 -46.74 21.34
CA GLY A 313 9.34 -47.08 22.25
C GLY A 313 9.37 -48.54 22.70
N ILE A 314 9.58 -49.48 21.77
CA ILE A 314 9.75 -50.91 22.11
C ILE A 314 10.98 -51.10 23.00
N PHE A 315 12.10 -50.45 22.70
CA PHE A 315 13.32 -50.56 23.48
C PHE A 315 13.13 -50.09 24.93
N ILE A 316 12.43 -48.98 25.15
CA ILE A 316 12.06 -48.50 26.49
C ILE A 316 11.17 -49.53 27.20
N LEU A 317 10.17 -50.10 26.52
CA LEU A 317 9.29 -51.11 27.12
C LEU A 317 10.06 -52.37 27.55
N VAL A 318 11.03 -52.81 26.75
CA VAL A 318 11.90 -53.95 27.09
C VAL A 318 12.77 -53.62 28.31
N ILE A 319 13.37 -52.44 28.37
CA ILE A 319 14.19 -52.02 29.52
C ILE A 319 13.33 -51.95 30.79
N VAL A 320 12.16 -51.32 30.72
CA VAL A 320 11.25 -51.21 31.87
C VAL A 320 10.78 -52.59 32.32
N GLY A 321 10.45 -53.49 31.38
CA GLY A 321 10.10 -54.87 31.70
C GLY A 321 11.25 -55.62 32.40
N PHE A 322 12.49 -55.43 31.94
CA PHE A 322 13.66 -56.04 32.55
C PHE A 322 13.94 -55.52 33.96
N VAL A 323 13.81 -54.21 34.18
CA VAL A 323 13.97 -53.57 35.50
C VAL A 323 12.88 -54.06 36.47
N MET A 324 11.63 -54.16 36.02
CA MET A 324 10.52 -54.68 36.83
C MET A 324 10.74 -56.17 37.21
N PHE A 325 11.23 -56.98 36.27
CA PHE A 325 11.54 -58.40 36.53
C PHE A 325 12.69 -58.56 37.52
N ALA A 326 13.75 -57.74 37.39
CA ALA A 326 14.90 -57.76 38.29
C ALA A 326 14.58 -57.24 39.70
N ALA A 327 13.54 -56.40 39.87
CA ALA A 327 13.12 -55.88 41.17
C ALA A 327 12.07 -56.75 41.88
N GLY A 328 11.47 -57.72 41.19
CA GLY A 328 10.38 -58.57 41.68
C GLY A 328 10.75 -60.02 42.02
N GLY A 329 12.03 -60.39 41.94
CA GLY A 329 12.57 -61.67 42.41
C GLY A 329 13.55 -61.46 43.55
#